data_AF-A0A6J4FVZ6-F1
#
_entry.id   AF-A0A6J4FVZ6-F1
#
_cell.length_a   1.000
_cell.length_b   1.000
_cell.length_c   1.000
_cell.angle_alpha   90.00
_cell.angle_beta   90.00
_cell.angle_gamma   90.00
#
_symmetry.space_group_name_H-M   'P 1'
#
loop_
_entity.id
_entity.type
_entity.pdbx_description
1 polymer ?
#
loop_
_entity_poly.entity_id
_entity_poly.type
_entity_poly.pdbx_seq_one_letter_code
_entity_poly.pdbx_strand_id
1 'polypeptide(L)' 'MTEISDFQLSRIYASGWNAGRKHPFDDNTAVADLAQSLNPHGEEPERARWSQGFSDAANRQISTVSGLRKR' A
#
# COMPACT_ATOMS: atom_id res chain seq x y z
N MET A 1 -13.22 17.55 -14.87
CA MET A 1 -12.51 16.61 -13.99
C MET A 1 -13.12 16.77 -12.61
N THR A 2 -13.69 15.72 -12.04
CA THR A 2 -14.21 15.76 -10.66
C THR A 2 -13.00 15.81 -9.72
N GLU A 3 -12.80 16.94 -9.04
CA GLU A 3 -11.77 17.06 -8.02
C GLU A 3 -12.06 16.07 -6.89
N ILE A 4 -11.12 15.19 -6.61
CA ILE A 4 -11.22 14.28 -5.49
C ILE A 4 -10.82 15.00 -4.21
N SER A 5 -11.65 14.86 -3.18
CA SER A 5 -11.41 15.47 -1.88
C SER A 5 -10.30 14.76 -1.09
N ASP A 6 -9.63 15.49 -0.19
CA ASP A 6 -8.67 14.92 0.75
C ASP A 6 -9.26 13.78 1.60
N PHE A 7 -10.56 13.87 1.91
CA PHE A 7 -11.28 12.80 2.60
C PHE A 7 -11.35 11.53 1.75
N GLN A 8 -11.65 11.63 0.46
CA GLN A 8 -11.64 10.49 -0.46
C GLN A 8 -10.22 9.92 -0.62
N LEU A 9 -9.20 10.77 -0.76
CA LEU A 9 -7.79 10.34 -0.79
C LEU A 9 -7.39 9.59 0.48
N SER A 10 -7.86 10.04 1.65
CA SER A 10 -7.62 9.34 2.91
C SER A 10 -8.27 7.96 2.94
N ARG A 11 -9.47 7.80 2.37
CA ARG A 11 -10.13 6.49 2.23
C ARG A 11 -9.40 5.58 1.24
N ILE A 12 -8.92 6.14 0.13
CA ILE A 12 -8.15 5.40 -0.88
C ILE A 12 -6.83 4.89 -0.27
N TYR A 13 -6.13 5.74 0.49
CA TYR A 13 -4.95 5.34 1.27
C TYR A 13 -5.27 4.19 2.21
N ALA A 14 -6.33 4.31 3.02
CA ALA A 14 -6.72 3.27 3.97
C ALA A 14 -7.09 1.95 3.27
N SER A 15 -7.67 2.03 2.07
CA SER A 15 -7.95 0.85 1.25
C SER A 15 -6.66 0.16 0.79
N GLY A 16 -5.68 0.91 0.31
CA GLY A 16 -4.36 0.39 -0.06
C GLY A 16 -3.65 -0.26 1.13
N TRP A 17 -3.68 0.39 2.29
CA TRP A 17 -3.13 -0.16 3.53
C TRP A 17 -3.76 -1.50 3.94
N ASN A 18 -5.10 -1.59 3.86
CA ASN A 18 -5.80 -2.83 4.16
C ASN A 18 -5.49 -3.94 3.16
N ALA A 19 -5.29 -3.62 1.89
CA ALA A 19 -4.85 -4.58 0.89
C ALA A 19 -3.43 -5.08 1.20
N GLY A 20 -2.47 -4.17 1.44
CA GLY A 20 -1.10 -4.54 1.82
C GLY A 20 -1.07 -5.43 3.06
N ARG A 21 -1.91 -5.16 4.06
CA ARG A 21 -1.99 -6.02 5.26
C ARG A 21 -2.40 -7.47 5.02
N LYS A 22 -3.09 -7.77 3.92
CA LYS A 22 -3.57 -9.12 3.58
C LYS A 22 -2.51 -9.97 2.87
N HIS A 23 -1.47 -9.35 2.35
CA HIS A 23 -0.37 -10.03 1.68
C HIS A 23 0.81 -10.16 2.66
N PRO A 24 1.36 -11.36 2.87
CA PRO A 24 2.60 -11.51 3.61
C PRO A 24 3.78 -11.05 2.74
N PHE A 25 4.61 -10.15 3.28
CA PHE A 25 5.84 -9.70 2.63
C PHE A 25 7.06 -10.18 3.41
N ASP A 26 7.87 -11.00 2.75
CA ASP A 26 9.17 -11.44 3.29
C ASP A 26 10.30 -10.45 2.94
N ASP A 27 10.16 -9.71 1.84
CA ASP A 27 11.10 -8.70 1.36
C ASP A 27 10.38 -7.60 0.55
N ASN A 28 11.05 -6.45 0.40
CA ASN A 28 10.53 -5.25 -0.24
C ASN A 28 10.56 -5.28 -1.77
N THR A 29 11.32 -6.21 -2.37
CA THR A 29 11.55 -6.27 -3.83
C THR A 29 10.28 -6.50 -4.65
N ALA A 30 9.25 -7.14 -4.10
CA ALA A 30 7.99 -7.42 -4.81
C ALA A 30 6.85 -6.41 -4.52
N VAL A 31 7.06 -5.45 -3.61
CA VAL A 31 5.97 -4.60 -3.11
C VAL A 31 5.42 -3.68 -4.19
N ALA A 32 6.29 -3.07 -5.00
CA ALA A 32 5.89 -2.14 -6.05
C ALA A 32 5.12 -2.83 -7.19
N ASP A 33 5.59 -3.99 -7.64
CA ASP A 33 4.94 -4.78 -8.70
C ASP A 33 3.56 -5.28 -8.24
N LEU A 34 3.46 -5.75 -6.99
CA LEU A 34 2.18 -6.15 -6.40
C LEU A 34 1.24 -4.96 -6.23
N ALA A 35 1.76 -3.82 -5.77
CA ALA A 35 0.96 -2.60 -5.67
C ALA A 35 0.39 -2.23 -7.05
N GLN A 36 1.21 -2.26 -8.11
CA GLN A 36 0.75 -1.95 -9.48
C GLN A 36 -0.29 -2.97 -9.98
N SER A 37 -0.12 -4.26 -9.69
CA SER A 37 -1.06 -5.30 -10.14
C SER A 37 -2.39 -5.28 -9.38
N LEU A 38 -2.40 -4.86 -8.12
CA LEU A 38 -3.58 -4.93 -7.23
C LEU A 38 -4.31 -3.61 -7.08
N ASN A 39 -3.72 -2.50 -7.53
CA ASN A 39 -4.34 -1.19 -7.42
C ASN A 39 -5.58 -1.10 -8.33
N PRO A 40 -6.78 -0.87 -7.77
CA PRO A 40 -8.00 -0.73 -8.57
C PRO A 40 -8.11 0.64 -9.27
N HIS A 41 -7.22 1.58 -8.97
CA HIS A 41 -7.24 2.94 -9.51
C HIS A 41 -6.20 3.09 -10.63
N GLY A 42 -6.67 3.48 -11.83
CA GLY A 42 -5.81 3.73 -12.99
C GLY A 42 -5.31 5.18 -13.10
N GLU A 43 -6.01 6.12 -12.47
CA GLU A 43 -5.80 7.56 -12.62
C GLU A 43 -5.13 8.18 -11.39
N GLU A 44 -4.42 9.29 -11.60
CA GLU A 44 -3.94 10.14 -10.51
C GLU A 44 -5.02 11.16 -10.10
N PRO A 45 -5.12 11.52 -8.80
CA PRO A 45 -4.24 11.18 -7.67
C PRO A 45 -4.54 9.86 -6.94
N GLU A 46 -5.61 9.15 -7.30
CA GLU A 46 -6.09 7.97 -6.58
C GLU A 46 -5.07 6.82 -6.59
N ARG A 47 -4.48 6.57 -7.76
CA ARG A 47 -3.50 5.51 -7.96
C ARG A 47 -2.31 5.69 -7.04
N ALA A 48 -1.67 6.86 -7.03
CA ALA A 48 -0.54 7.12 -6.13
C ALA A 48 -0.94 6.95 -4.67
N ARG A 49 -2.12 7.46 -4.28
CA ARG A 49 -2.54 7.43 -2.89
C ARG A 49 -2.83 6.01 -2.37
N TRP A 50 -3.41 5.16 -3.21
CA TRP A 50 -3.62 3.76 -2.89
C TRP A 50 -2.29 3.00 -2.79
N SER A 51 -1.40 3.18 -3.77
CA SER A 51 -0.08 2.53 -3.80
C SER A 51 0.79 2.91 -2.61
N GLN A 52 0.66 4.16 -2.13
CA GLN A 52 1.32 4.62 -0.92
C GLN A 52 0.85 3.84 0.31
N GLY A 53 -0.47 3.73 0.51
CA GLY A 53 -1.01 2.96 1.65
C GLY A 53 -0.59 1.49 1.62
N PHE A 54 -0.60 0.88 0.43
CA PHE A 54 -0.15 -0.50 0.25
C PHE A 54 1.32 -0.70 0.62
N SER A 55 2.19 0.18 0.11
CA SER A 55 3.63 0.14 0.37
C SER A 55 3.95 0.37 1.84
N ASP A 56 3.27 1.31 2.50
CA ASP A 56 3.47 1.57 3.93
C ASP A 56 3.09 0.35 4.79
N ALA A 57 1.99 -0.33 4.44
CA ALA A 57 1.57 -1.55 5.12
C ALA A 57 2.59 -2.69 4.94
N ALA A 58 3.11 -2.86 3.72
CA ALA A 58 4.14 -3.85 3.41
C ALA A 58 5.43 -3.59 4.20
N ASN A 59 5.93 -2.36 4.17
CA ASN A 59 7.12 -1.92 4.91
C ASN A 59 6.99 -2.19 6.42
N ARG A 60 5.80 -1.95 6.99
CA ARG A 60 5.53 -2.24 8.40
C ARG A 60 5.65 -3.73 8.71
N GLN A 61 5.13 -4.60 7.84
CA GLN A 61 5.24 -6.04 8.03
C GLN A 61 6.68 -6.54 7.91
N ILE A 62 7.40 -6.12 6.87
CA ILE A 62 8.79 -6.48 6.64
C ILE A 62 9.67 -6.07 7.83
N SER A 63 9.46 -4.87 8.35
CA SER A 63 10.15 -4.37 9.55
C SER A 63 9.84 -5.22 10.79
N THR A 64 8.60 -5.69 10.93
CA THR A 64 8.18 -6.55 12.05
C THR A 64 8.82 -7.94 11.95
N VAL A 65 8.81 -8.55 10.76
CA VAL A 65 9.44 -9.86 10.51
C VAL A 65 10.96 -9.80 10.70
N SER A 66 11.59 -8.74 10.20
CA SER A 66 13.03 -8.52 10.36
C SER A 66 13.44 -8.31 11.83
N GLY A 67 12.59 -7.65 12.62
CA GLY A 67 12.79 -7.49 14.06
C GLY A 67 12.62 -8.79 14.84
N LEU A 68 11.71 -9.67 14.42
CA LEU A 68 11.50 -10.98 15.02
C LEU A 68 12.68 -11.93 14.77
N ARG A 69 13.28 -11.88 13.57
CA ARG A 69 14.45 -12.71 13.19
C ARG A 69 15.75 -12.38 13.92
N LYS A 70 15.84 -11.23 14.60
CA LYS A 70 17.04 -10.77 15.32
C LYS A 70 17.02 -11.10 16.83
N ARG A 71 16.00 -11.79 17.33
CA ARG A 71 15.88 -12.17 18.74
C ARG A 71 16.20 -13.63 18.97
#